data_AF-A0AAU7BK97-F1
#
_entry.id   AF-A0AAU7BK97-F1
#
_cell.length_a   1.000
_cell.length_b   1.000
_cell.length_c   1.000
_cell.angle_alpha   90.00
_cell.angle_beta   90.00
_cell.angle_gamma   90.00
#
_symmetry.space_group_name_H-M   'P 1'
#
loop_
_entity.id
_entity.type
_entity.pdbx_description
1 polymer ?
#
loop_
_entity_poly.entity_id
_entity_poly.type
_entity_poly.pdbx_seq_one_letter_code
_entity_poly.pdbx_strand_id
1 'polypeptide(L)'
;MVITEGNAGLPMKITREVDVAAGTVQLKAKVGNVELTPDQAQWKVVYGSGVIDPITGIYTHDASSSDPFAVITATHDTVYYGVSHQYVVQTLPPARLEEAVRGVGAFQLPKV
;
A
#
# COMPACT_ATOMS: atom_id res chain seq x y z
N MET A 1 13.58 -3.05 -25.69
CA MET A 1 13.55 -1.91 -24.76
C MET A 1 14.37 -2.31 -23.55
N VAL A 2 15.56 -1.74 -23.40
CA VAL A 2 16.45 -1.99 -22.25
C VAL A 2 16.02 -1.00 -21.18
N ILE A 3 15.48 -1.48 -20.07
CA ILE A 3 15.22 -0.66 -18.89
C ILE A 3 16.58 -0.53 -18.20
N THR A 4 17.27 0.59 -18.42
CA THR A 4 18.45 0.93 -17.63
C THR A 4 17.94 1.49 -16.31
N GLU A 5 17.91 0.67 -15.26
CA GLU A 5 17.67 1.16 -13.90
C GLU A 5 18.85 2.05 -13.50
N GLY A 6 18.64 3.36 -13.52
CA GLY A 6 19.62 4.32 -13.05
C GLY A 6 19.90 4.09 -11.57
N ASN A 7 21.18 4.05 -11.20
CA ASN A 7 21.69 3.82 -9.85
C ASN A 7 21.32 4.94 -8.83
N ALA A 8 20.35 5.80 -9.15
CA ALA A 8 20.00 7.04 -8.45
C ALA A 8 18.49 7.20 -8.19
N GLY A 9 17.69 6.14 -8.36
CA GLY A 9 16.28 6.17 -7.96
C GLY A 9 16.17 6.40 -6.44
N LEU A 10 15.49 7.46 -6.03
CA LEU A 10 15.19 7.66 -4.62
C LEU A 10 14.26 6.52 -4.16
N PRO A 11 14.51 5.93 -2.97
CA PRO A 11 13.70 4.82 -2.50
C PRO A 11 12.25 5.27 -2.32
N MET A 12 11.32 4.49 -2.85
CA MET A 12 9.89 4.69 -2.65
C MET A 12 9.41 3.87 -1.46
N LYS A 13 8.58 4.48 -0.62
CA LYS A 13 7.87 3.81 0.46
C LYS A 13 6.37 4.00 0.28
N ILE A 14 5.64 2.91 0.45
CA ILE A 14 4.18 2.94 0.52
C ILE A 14 3.77 2.75 1.98
N THR A 15 2.91 3.63 2.49
CA THR A 15 2.27 3.51 3.80
C THR A 15 0.78 3.28 3.60
N ARG A 16 0.17 2.55 4.54
CA ARG A 16 -1.25 2.20 4.54
C ARG A 16 -1.88 2.71 5.82
N GLU A 17 -3.01 3.38 5.69
CA GLU A 17 -3.87 3.77 6.81
C GLU A 17 -5.22 3.07 6.62
N VAL A 18 -5.59 2.20 7.56
CA VAL A 18 -6.76 1.34 7.43
C VAL A 18 -7.95 2.00 8.14
N ASP A 19 -9.03 2.21 7.40
CA ASP A 19 -10.35 2.51 7.97
C ASP A 19 -11.14 1.20 8.06
N VAL A 20 -11.18 0.65 9.27
CA VAL A 20 -11.87 -0.61 9.56
C VAL A 20 -13.39 -0.48 9.41
N ALA A 21 -13.96 0.69 9.73
CA ALA A 21 -15.41 0.90 9.69
C ALA A 21 -15.91 1.04 8.26
N ALA A 22 -15.15 1.73 7.40
CA ALA A 22 -15.46 1.88 5.99
C ALA A 22 -14.99 0.70 5.12
N GLY A 23 -14.12 -0.17 5.64
CA GLY A 23 -13.52 -1.26 4.87
C GLY A 23 -12.58 -0.76 3.76
N THR A 24 -12.01 0.42 3.95
CA THR A 24 -11.14 1.10 2.97
C THR A 24 -9.72 1.25 3.51
N VAL A 25 -8.76 1.44 2.61
CA VAL A 25 -7.36 1.69 2.97
C VAL A 25 -6.86 2.91 2.21
N GLN A 26 -6.44 3.94 2.93
CA GLN A 26 -5.73 5.07 2.33
C GLN A 26 -4.29 4.67 2.07
N LEU A 27 -3.88 4.79 0.81
CA LEU A 27 -2.50 4.57 0.38
C LEU A 27 -1.78 5.90 0.29
N LYS A 28 -0.55 5.94 0.80
CA LYS A 28 0.35 7.09 0.70
C LYS A 28 1.69 6.65 0.16
N ALA A 29 2.21 7.38 -0.82
CA ALA A 29 3.50 7.12 -1.43
C ALA A 29 4.48 8.22 -1.06
N LYS A 30 5.73 7.84 -0.77
CA LYS A 30 6.82 8.76 -0.46
C LYS A 30 8.04 8.37 -1.27
N VAL A 31 8.65 9.32 -1.97
CA VAL A 31 9.91 9.13 -2.71
C VAL A 31 10.99 9.95 -2.00
N GLY A 32 11.99 9.27 -1.44
CA GLY A 32 12.96 9.89 -0.54
C GLY A 32 12.25 10.54 0.67
N ASN A 33 12.32 11.88 0.77
CA ASN A 33 11.67 12.65 1.83
C ASN A 33 10.35 13.34 1.43
N VAL A 34 9.91 13.20 0.18
CA VAL A 34 8.75 13.90 -0.37
C VAL A 34 7.55 12.97 -0.45
N GLU A 35 6.44 13.36 0.17
CA GLU A 35 5.15 12.67 0.01
C GLU A 35 4.53 13.08 -1.32
N LEU A 36 4.07 12.09 -2.08
CA LEU A 36 3.39 12.28 -3.35
C LEU A 36 1.90 12.52 -3.12
N THR A 37 1.30 13.37 -3.94
CA THR A 37 -0.17 13.37 -4.07
C THR A 37 -0.61 12.04 -4.72
N PRO A 38 -1.82 11.54 -4.44
CA PRO A 38 -2.22 10.20 -4.92
C PRO A 38 -2.13 10.04 -6.44
N ASP A 39 -2.46 11.08 -7.19
CA ASP A 39 -2.44 11.14 -8.66
C ASP A 39 -1.03 11.15 -9.27
N GLN A 40 0.00 11.48 -8.48
CA GLN A 40 1.40 11.39 -8.91
C GLN A 40 1.92 9.95 -8.89
N ALA A 41 1.26 9.05 -8.17
CA ALA A 41 1.62 7.63 -8.11
C ALA A 41 0.69 6.81 -9.01
N GLN A 42 1.29 5.98 -9.86
CA GLN A 42 0.56 5.01 -10.67
C GLN A 42 0.26 3.78 -9.82
N TRP A 43 -0.92 3.76 -9.19
CA TRP A 43 -1.37 2.66 -8.36
C TRP A 43 -1.88 1.48 -9.19
N LYS A 44 -1.60 0.26 -8.72
CA LYS A 44 -2.14 -0.95 -9.32
C LYS A 44 -2.32 -2.05 -8.28
N VAL A 45 -3.45 -2.74 -8.33
CA VAL A 45 -3.63 -4.04 -7.65
C VAL A 45 -3.10 -5.11 -8.61
N VAL A 46 -2.00 -5.76 -8.23
CA VAL A 46 -1.37 -6.81 -9.07
C VAL A 46 -1.79 -8.22 -8.66
N TYR A 47 -2.33 -8.37 -7.45
CA TYR A 47 -2.92 -9.59 -6.95
C TYR A 47 -4.03 -9.26 -5.94
N GLY A 48 -5.03 -10.14 -5.84
CA GLY A 48 -6.19 -9.98 -4.97
C GLY A 48 -7.25 -9.04 -5.55
N SER A 49 -8.40 -9.03 -4.93
CA SER A 49 -9.59 -8.31 -5.38
C SER A 49 -9.72 -6.92 -4.76
N GLY A 50 -9.97 -5.92 -5.60
CA GLY A 50 -10.28 -4.57 -5.16
C GLY A 50 -9.89 -3.55 -6.22
N VAL A 51 -10.22 -2.29 -5.93
CA VAL A 51 -9.91 -1.17 -6.81
C VAL A 51 -9.26 -0.04 -6.01
N ILE A 52 -8.45 0.76 -6.69
CA ILE A 52 -7.83 1.95 -6.11
C ILE A 52 -8.35 3.13 -6.91
N ASP A 53 -8.92 4.11 -6.22
CA ASP A 53 -9.21 5.40 -6.82
C ASP A 53 -7.89 6.18 -6.95
N PRO A 54 -7.42 6.48 -8.18
CA PRO A 54 -6.13 7.13 -8.39
C PRO A 54 -6.12 8.61 -7.94
N ILE A 55 -7.28 9.26 -7.80
CA ILE A 55 -7.37 10.66 -7.38
C ILE A 55 -7.24 10.76 -5.86
N THR A 56 -7.87 9.83 -5.13
CA THR A 56 -7.89 9.86 -3.67
C THR A 56 -6.83 8.94 -3.03
N GLY A 57 -6.34 7.94 -3.76
CA GLY A 57 -5.45 6.91 -3.24
C GLY A 57 -6.15 5.91 -2.32
N ILE A 58 -7.48 5.90 -2.33
CA ILE A 58 -8.28 4.98 -1.51
C ILE A 58 -8.40 3.63 -2.22
N TYR A 59 -7.96 2.58 -1.54
CA TYR A 59 -8.20 1.19 -1.92
C TYR A 59 -9.50 0.69 -1.27
N THR A 60 -10.35 0.07 -2.09
CA THR A 60 -11.60 -0.57 -1.67
C THR A 60 -11.57 -2.04 -2.05
N HIS A 61 -11.74 -2.90 -1.05
CA HIS A 61 -11.84 -4.35 -1.21
C HIS A 61 -13.17 -4.74 -1.86
N ASP A 62 -13.15 -5.71 -2.77
CA ASP A 62 -14.38 -6.34 -3.27
C ASP A 62 -14.97 -7.27 -2.20
N ALA A 63 -16.10 -6.86 -1.59
CA ALA A 63 -16.74 -7.60 -0.52
C ALA A 63 -17.21 -9.02 -0.93
N SER A 64 -17.34 -9.32 -2.23
CA SER A 64 -17.73 -10.65 -2.72
C SER A 64 -16.55 -11.62 -2.82
N SER A 65 -15.32 -11.13 -2.71
CA SER A 65 -14.12 -11.94 -2.85
C SER A 65 -13.75 -12.69 -1.57
N SER A 66 -13.14 -13.86 -1.76
CA SER A 66 -12.54 -14.66 -0.70
C SER A 66 -11.02 -14.47 -0.59
N ASP A 67 -10.44 -13.56 -1.36
CA ASP A 67 -8.99 -13.36 -1.35
C ASP A 67 -8.48 -12.99 0.05
N PRO A 68 -7.39 -13.62 0.54
CA PRO A 68 -6.88 -13.36 1.88
C PRO A 68 -6.03 -12.08 1.95
N PHE A 69 -5.48 -11.63 0.83
CA PHE A 69 -4.67 -10.42 0.72
C PHE A 69 -4.70 -9.85 -0.69
N ALA A 70 -4.40 -8.56 -0.80
CA ALA A 70 -4.08 -7.87 -2.04
C ALA A 70 -2.63 -7.42 -2.05
N VAL A 71 -1.99 -7.50 -3.23
CA VAL A 71 -0.67 -6.91 -3.48
C VAL A 71 -0.89 -5.66 -4.30
N ILE A 72 -0.47 -4.53 -3.74
CA ILE A 72 -0.66 -3.21 -4.31
C ILE A 72 0.71 -2.66 -4.66
N THR A 73 0.89 -2.20 -5.89
CA THR A 73 2.11 -1.55 -6.34
C THR A 73 1.85 -0.07 -6.60
N ALA A 74 2.91 0.72 -6.46
CA ALA A 74 2.93 2.10 -6.90
C ALA A 74 4.21 2.33 -7.72
N THR A 75 4.06 3.05 -8.82
CA THR A 75 5.17 3.50 -9.65
C THR A 75 5.13 5.02 -9.75
N HIS A 76 6.28 5.67 -9.67
CA HIS A 76 6.41 7.11 -9.91
C HIS A 76 7.62 7.34 -10.82
N ASP A 77 7.39 7.96 -11.98
CA ASP A 77 8.45 8.30 -12.92
C ASP A 77 8.87 9.75 -12.71
N THR A 78 10.14 9.95 -12.35
CA THR A 78 10.73 11.26 -12.25
C THR A 78 11.71 11.46 -13.40
N VAL A 79 11.58 12.61 -14.09
CA VAL A 79 12.48 13.00 -15.17
C VAL A 79 13.95 12.99 -14.74
N TYR A 80 14.23 13.22 -13.45
CA TYR A 80 15.59 13.37 -12.92
C TYR A 80 16.17 12.12 -12.24
N TYR A 81 15.35 11.30 -11.58
CA TYR A 81 15.81 10.15 -10.78
C TYR A 81 15.36 8.80 -11.37
N GLY A 82 14.65 8.83 -12.49
CA GLY A 82 14.10 7.66 -13.14
C GLY A 82 12.83 7.16 -12.44
N VAL A 83 12.54 5.87 -12.68
CA VAL A 83 11.33 5.21 -12.21
C VAL A 83 11.56 4.64 -10.81
N SER A 84 10.79 5.12 -9.84
CA SER A 84 10.67 4.50 -8.53
C SER A 84 9.49 3.53 -8.52
N HIS A 85 9.69 2.32 -8.02
CA HIS A 85 8.65 1.29 -7.93
C HIS A 85 8.68 0.63 -6.55
N GLN A 86 7.50 0.38 -5.98
CA GLN A 86 7.39 -0.34 -4.72
C GLN A 86 6.07 -1.09 -4.63
N TYR A 87 6.00 -2.08 -3.72
CA TYR A 87 4.78 -2.80 -3.40
C TYR A 87 4.48 -2.81 -1.90
N VAL A 88 3.22 -3.08 -1.58
CA VAL A 88 2.74 -3.33 -0.22
C VAL A 88 1.67 -4.42 -0.25
N VAL A 89 1.63 -5.23 0.81
CA VAL A 89 0.63 -6.29 0.97
C VAL A 89 -0.44 -5.83 1.96
N GLN A 90 -1.71 -5.88 1.56
CA GLN A 90 -2.87 -5.56 2.38
C GLN A 90 -3.67 -6.83 2.68
N THR A 91 -3.90 -7.13 3.96
CA THR A 91 -4.77 -8.24 4.37
C THR A 91 -6.24 -7.93 4.11
N LEU A 92 -7.01 -8.94 3.73
CA LEU A 92 -8.41 -8.81 3.36
C LEU A 92 -9.32 -9.72 4.21
N PRO A 93 -10.51 -9.24 4.65
CA PRO A 93 -10.91 -7.83 4.62
C PRO A 93 -9.94 -6.95 5.42
N PRO A 94 -9.84 -5.62 5.17
CA PRO A 94 -8.86 -4.76 5.83
C PRO A 94 -8.83 -4.85 7.37
N ALA A 95 -9.98 -5.16 7.97
CA ALA A 95 -10.14 -5.42 9.40
C ALA A 95 -9.36 -6.65 9.92
N ARG A 96 -9.12 -7.68 9.11
CA ARG A 96 -8.63 -8.99 9.59
C ARG A 96 -7.33 -8.92 10.38
N LEU A 97 -6.38 -8.07 9.99
CA LEU A 97 -5.10 -7.96 10.70
C LEU A 97 -5.24 -7.13 11.98
N GLU A 98 -6.00 -6.04 11.95
CA GLU A 98 -6.27 -5.22 13.13
C GLU A 98 -7.09 -5.98 14.17
N GLU A 99 -8.07 -6.76 13.73
CA GLU A 99 -8.83 -7.69 14.56
C GLU A 99 -7.95 -8.83 15.08
N ALA A 100 -7.05 -9.39 14.26
CA ALA A 100 -6.09 -10.39 14.74
C ALA A 100 -5.14 -9.82 15.78
N VAL A 101 -4.64 -8.59 15.62
CA VAL A 101 -3.78 -7.91 16.60
C VAL A 101 -4.56 -7.57 17.89
N ARG A 102 -5.84 -7.23 17.81
CA ARG A 102 -6.70 -7.00 18.98
C ARG A 102 -7.14 -8.31 19.66
N GLY A 103 -7.38 -9.36 18.89
CA GLY A 103 -7.83 -10.68 19.34
C GLY A 103 -6.70 -11.54 19.90
N VAL A 104 -5.47 -11.37 19.41
CA VAL A 104 -4.23 -11.79 20.08
C VAL A 104 -3.92 -10.72 21.11
N GLY A 105 -4.71 -10.71 22.19
CA GLY A 105 -4.64 -9.69 23.23
C GLY A 105 -3.20 -9.39 23.64
N ALA A 106 -2.95 -8.11 23.94
CA ALA A 106 -1.91 -7.63 24.84
C ALA A 106 -0.88 -8.71 25.20
N PHE A 107 0.21 -8.80 24.42
CA PHE A 107 1.43 -9.41 24.95
C PHE A 107 1.85 -8.54 26.14
N GLN A 108 1.31 -8.82 27.33
CA GLN A 108 1.95 -8.47 28.58
C GLN A 108 3.28 -9.19 28.54
N LEU A 109 4.32 -8.47 28.12
CA LEU A 109 5.68 -8.86 28.44
C LEU A 109 5.70 -9.06 29.95
N PRO A 110 6.06 -10.25 30.46
CA PRO A 110 6.27 -10.41 31.89
C PRO A 110 7.29 -9.34 32.30
N LYS A 111 6.90 -8.47 33.24
CA LYS A 111 7.85 -7.56 33.88
C LYS A 111 8.97 -8.42 34.45
N VAL A 112 10.18 -8.24 33.94
CA VAL A 112 11.41 -8.66 34.62
C VAL A 112 11.74 -7.60 35.66
#